data_AF-A0A3B9NTE6-F1
#
_entry.id   AF-A0A3B9NTE6-F1
#
_cell.length_a   1.000
_cell.length_b   1.000
_cell.length_c   1.000
_cell.angle_alpha   90.00
_cell.angle_beta   90.00
_cell.angle_gamma   90.00
#
_symmetry.space_group_name_H-M   'P 1'
#
loop_
_entity.id
_entity.type
_entity.pdbx_description
1 polymer ?
#
loop_
_entity_poly.entity_id
_entity_poly.type
_entity_poly.pdbx_seq_one_letter_code
_entity_poly.pdbx_strand_id
1 'polypeptide(L)'
;MHPPIPDRQRRYTLFVLVLVFTSSHIDRQIMGILGQPIKESLLISDTQLGLLTGIMFAVFYATLGMPMAMWADRHNRRNLISFSVFLWSLMTALCGAAVNFTQLLLFRIGVGVGEAGSNPPSHSMIADLYPPAQRATAMAIFGTGINWGILLGFLLGGWINEWFGWRTAFVVVGLPGILLAALVRFTVIEPPRGYS
;
A
#
# COMPACT_ATOMS: atom_id res chain seq x y z
N MET A 1 -14.82 8.46 -29.84
CA MET A 1 -14.51 7.25 -29.06
C MET A 1 -13.01 7.18 -28.85
N HIS A 2 -12.55 6.92 -27.64
CA HIS A 2 -11.13 6.68 -27.39
C HIS A 2 -10.71 5.35 -28.07
N PRO A 3 -9.46 5.24 -28.58
CA PRO A 3 -9.00 4.00 -29.21
C PRO A 3 -9.07 2.82 -28.24
N PRO A 4 -9.31 1.58 -28.72
CA PRO A 4 -9.38 0.37 -27.90
C PRO A 4 -8.05 0.14 -27.16
N ILE A 5 -8.10 0.01 -25.83
CA ILE A 5 -6.93 -0.38 -25.02
C ILE A 5 -6.67 -1.88 -25.25
N PRO A 6 -5.47 -2.29 -25.69
CA PRO A 6 -5.15 -3.70 -25.94
C PRO A 6 -5.31 -4.57 -24.69
N ASP A 7 -5.82 -5.79 -24.86
CA ASP A 7 -6.03 -6.74 -23.75
C ASP A 7 -4.76 -7.03 -22.94
N ARG A 8 -3.61 -7.11 -23.62
CA ARG A 8 -2.31 -7.27 -22.96
C ARG A 8 -2.03 -6.13 -21.96
N GLN A 9 -2.36 -4.90 -22.34
CA GLN A 9 -2.14 -3.72 -21.50
C GLN A 9 -3.12 -3.65 -20.33
N ARG A 10 -4.40 -4.03 -20.56
CA ARG A 10 -5.41 -4.13 -19.48
C ARG A 10 -5.00 -5.14 -18.42
N ARG A 11 -4.59 -6.35 -18.84
CA ARG A 11 -4.10 -7.41 -17.94
C ARG A 11 -2.82 -7.02 -17.22
N TYR A 12 -1.90 -6.34 -17.92
CA TYR A 12 -0.69 -5.80 -17.30
C TYR A 12 -1.02 -4.78 -16.21
N THR A 13 -1.91 -3.81 -16.47
CA THR A 13 -2.35 -2.86 -15.46
C THR A 13 -2.96 -3.57 -14.26
N LEU A 14 -3.86 -4.54 -14.47
CA LEU A 14 -4.46 -5.32 -13.39
C LEU A 14 -3.38 -6.03 -12.55
N PHE A 15 -2.41 -6.67 -13.20
CA PHE A 15 -1.30 -7.33 -12.51
C PHE A 15 -0.47 -6.34 -11.66
N VAL A 16 -0.14 -5.16 -12.19
CA VAL A 16 0.59 -4.14 -11.41
C VAL A 16 -0.26 -3.64 -10.24
N LEU A 17 -1.57 -3.46 -10.41
CA LEU A 17 -2.47 -3.08 -9.32
C LEU A 17 -2.56 -4.18 -8.24
N VAL A 18 -2.52 -5.46 -8.61
CA VAL A 18 -2.39 -6.58 -7.64
C VAL A 18 -1.10 -6.45 -6.84
N LEU A 19 0.04 -6.20 -7.49
CA LEU A 19 1.33 -6.01 -6.79
C LEU A 19 1.28 -4.81 -5.82
N VAL A 20 0.64 -3.71 -6.22
CA VAL A 20 0.41 -2.54 -5.36
C VAL A 20 -0.39 -2.94 -4.13
N PHE A 21 -1.48 -3.69 -4.31
CA PHE A 21 -2.34 -4.08 -3.21
C PHE A 21 -1.70 -5.11 -2.29
N THR A 22 -0.88 -6.01 -2.86
CA THR A 22 0.00 -6.92 -2.12
C THR A 22 1.00 -6.15 -1.27
N SER A 23 1.71 -5.17 -1.82
CA SER A 23 2.67 -4.34 -1.07
C SER A 23 2.01 -3.66 0.13
N SER A 24 0.84 -3.04 -0.04
CA SER A 24 0.11 -2.44 1.09
C SER A 24 -0.25 -3.48 2.16
N HIS A 25 -0.63 -4.70 1.77
CA HIS A 25 -0.95 -5.74 2.75
C HIS A 25 0.28 -6.29 3.48
N ILE A 26 1.44 -6.33 2.84
CA ILE A 26 2.72 -6.63 3.52
C ILE A 26 2.97 -5.58 4.61
N ASP A 27 2.88 -4.29 4.28
CA ASP A 27 3.09 -3.16 5.20
C ASP A 27 2.10 -3.14 6.37
N ARG A 28 0.89 -3.68 6.19
CA ARG A 28 -0.07 -3.83 7.28
C ARG A 28 0.31 -4.94 8.25
N GLN A 29 0.84 -6.05 7.76
CA GLN A 29 1.22 -7.17 8.62
C GLN A 29 2.54 -6.93 9.34
N ILE A 30 3.47 -6.18 8.73
CA ILE A 30 4.83 -6.02 9.26
C ILE A 30 4.85 -5.45 10.69
N MET A 31 3.94 -4.53 11.03
CA MET A 31 3.88 -3.95 12.37
C MET A 31 3.45 -4.99 13.43
N GLY A 32 2.54 -5.89 13.10
CA GLY A 32 2.12 -6.96 14.01
C GLY A 32 3.25 -7.97 14.23
N ILE A 33 3.95 -8.33 13.15
CA ILE A 33 5.08 -9.28 13.19
C ILE A 33 6.25 -8.73 14.01
N LEU A 34 6.56 -7.44 13.85
CA LEU A 34 7.69 -6.78 14.49
C LEU A 34 7.34 -6.14 15.85
N GLY A 35 6.11 -6.31 16.34
CA GLY A 35 5.64 -5.60 17.54
C GLY A 35 6.52 -5.84 18.77
N GLN A 36 6.85 -7.10 19.05
CA GLN A 36 7.69 -7.48 20.20
C GLN A 36 9.13 -6.93 20.09
N PRO A 37 9.89 -7.14 18.99
CA PRO A 37 11.26 -6.61 18.90
C PRO A 37 11.31 -5.08 18.90
N ILE A 38 10.30 -4.40 18.35
CA ILE A 38 10.17 -2.93 18.45
C ILE A 38 9.96 -2.52 19.91
N LYS A 39 9.08 -3.21 20.63
CA LYS A 39 8.76 -2.96 22.04
C LYS A 39 10.00 -3.02 22.91
N GLU A 40 10.77 -4.10 22.76
CA GLU A 40 12.02 -4.33 23.49
C GLU A 40 13.09 -3.30 23.11
N SER A 41 13.24 -3.01 21.81
CA SER A 41 14.28 -2.10 21.31
C SER A 41 14.04 -0.63 21.66
N LEU A 42 12.78 -0.18 21.74
CA LEU A 42 12.42 1.23 21.95
C LEU A 42 11.79 1.48 23.33
N LEU A 43 11.73 0.46 24.19
CA LEU A 43 11.12 0.51 25.53
C LEU A 43 9.67 1.02 25.49
N ILE A 44 8.91 0.55 24.51
CA ILE A 44 7.52 0.96 24.26
C ILE A 44 6.58 0.14 25.17
N SER A 45 5.52 0.74 25.69
CA SER A 45 4.51 0.02 26.48
C SER A 45 3.49 -0.72 25.60
N ASP A 46 2.79 -1.71 26.15
CA ASP A 46 1.71 -2.40 25.41
C ASP A 46 0.60 -1.45 24.96
N THR A 47 0.29 -0.42 25.77
CA THR A 47 -0.64 0.65 25.39
C THR A 47 -0.14 1.39 24.16
N GLN A 48 1.13 1.79 24.14
CA GLN A 48 1.72 2.49 23.00
C GLN A 48 1.76 1.59 21.75
N LEU A 49 2.09 0.30 21.89
CA LEU A 49 2.04 -0.64 20.78
C LEU A 49 0.61 -0.78 20.22
N GLY A 50 -0.39 -0.85 21.11
CA GLY A 50 -1.81 -0.84 20.73
C GLY A 50 -2.25 0.46 20.04
N LEU A 51 -1.66 1.61 20.38
CA LEU A 51 -1.91 2.87 19.68
C LEU A 51 -1.34 2.84 18.25
N LEU A 52 -0.16 2.25 18.04
CA LEU A 52 0.49 2.15 16.71
C LEU A 52 -0.26 1.27 15.72
N THR A 53 -0.93 0.23 16.20
CA THR A 53 -1.67 -0.74 15.38
C THR A 53 -3.18 -0.51 15.36
N GLY A 54 -3.72 0.15 16.38
CA GLY A 54 -5.15 0.34 16.58
C GLY A 54 -5.63 1.76 16.27
N ILE A 55 -6.09 2.46 17.30
CA ILE A 55 -6.95 3.65 17.15
C ILE A 55 -6.26 4.84 16.47
N MET A 56 -4.98 5.08 16.74
CA MET A 56 -4.29 6.24 16.12
C MET A 56 -4.11 6.01 14.63
N PHE A 57 -3.69 4.81 14.23
CA PHE A 57 -3.63 4.44 12.84
C PHE A 57 -5.00 4.59 12.16
N ALA A 58 -6.06 4.07 12.78
CA ALA A 58 -7.42 4.14 12.23
C ALA A 58 -7.95 5.58 12.07
N VAL A 59 -7.78 6.43 13.09
CA VAL A 59 -8.25 7.83 13.06
C VAL A 59 -7.54 8.62 11.97
N PHE A 60 -6.21 8.53 11.88
CA PHE A 60 -5.47 9.27 10.87
C PHE A 60 -5.67 8.70 9.46
N TYR A 61 -5.74 7.38 9.31
CA TYR A 61 -6.12 6.76 8.04
C TYR A 61 -7.48 7.25 7.54
N ALA A 62 -8.49 7.29 8.41
CA ALA A 62 -9.84 7.72 8.03
C ALA A 62 -9.92 9.22 7.73
N THR A 63 -9.33 10.06 8.59
CA THR A 63 -9.46 11.53 8.49
C THR A 63 -8.56 12.13 7.43
N LEU A 64 -7.29 11.72 7.38
CA LEU A 64 -6.32 12.22 6.40
C LEU A 64 -6.36 11.46 5.07
N GLY A 65 -6.99 10.27 5.05
CA GLY A 65 -7.32 9.57 3.82
C GLY A 65 -8.44 10.22 3.01
N MET A 66 -9.36 10.97 3.65
CA MET A 66 -10.43 11.68 2.95
C MET A 66 -9.91 12.71 1.93
N PRO A 67 -8.95 13.60 2.26
CA PRO A 67 -8.32 14.47 1.27
C PRO A 67 -7.73 13.72 0.07
N MET A 68 -7.11 12.56 0.30
CA MET A 68 -6.55 11.72 -0.77
C MET A 68 -7.66 11.14 -1.66
N ALA A 69 -8.79 10.72 -1.08
CA ALA A 69 -9.96 10.25 -1.82
C ALA A 69 -10.60 11.39 -2.65
N MET A 70 -10.74 12.58 -2.08
CA MET A 70 -11.22 13.77 -2.80
C MET A 70 -10.28 14.15 -3.94
N TRP A 71 -8.97 13.98 -3.75
CA TRP A 71 -7.97 14.21 -4.78
C TRP A 71 -8.13 13.21 -5.93
N ALA A 72 -8.41 11.94 -5.61
CA ALA A 72 -8.68 10.86 -6.58
C ALA A 72 -9.83 11.18 -7.52
N ASP A 73 -10.89 11.80 -7.01
CA ASP A 73 -12.09 12.09 -7.81
C ASP A 73 -11.85 13.16 -8.86
N ARG A 74 -10.91 14.07 -8.62
CA ARG A 74 -10.65 15.24 -9.49
C ARG A 74 -9.44 15.11 -10.39
N HIS A 75 -8.58 14.12 -10.14
CA HIS A 75 -7.27 14.01 -10.81
C HIS A 75 -7.05 12.65 -11.47
N ASN A 76 -5.88 12.52 -12.09
CA ASN A 76 -5.40 11.30 -12.74
C ASN A 76 -5.15 10.20 -11.70
N ARG A 77 -5.86 9.08 -11.82
CA ARG A 77 -5.89 8.00 -10.82
C ARG A 77 -4.55 7.28 -10.72
N ARG A 78 -3.91 6.98 -11.85
CA ARG A 78 -2.55 6.41 -11.89
C ARG A 78 -1.55 7.26 -11.13
N ASN A 79 -1.57 8.59 -11.30
CA ASN A 79 -0.61 9.47 -10.64
C ASN A 79 -0.82 9.48 -9.12
N LEU A 80 -2.09 9.47 -8.69
CA LEU A 80 -2.41 9.35 -7.27
C LEU A 80 -1.95 8.02 -6.69
N ILE A 81 -2.24 6.90 -7.36
CA ILE A 81 -1.77 5.57 -6.92
C ILE A 81 -0.25 5.57 -6.81
N SER A 82 0.48 6.08 -7.82
CA SER A 82 1.93 6.17 -7.78
C SER A 82 2.45 7.01 -6.59
N PHE A 83 1.87 8.20 -6.36
CA PHE A 83 2.25 9.05 -5.23
C PHE A 83 1.95 8.38 -3.88
N SER A 84 0.78 7.77 -3.76
CA SER A 84 0.38 6.99 -2.59
C SER A 84 1.38 5.87 -2.30
N VAL A 85 1.70 5.05 -3.32
CA VAL A 85 2.67 3.96 -3.21
C VAL A 85 4.02 4.50 -2.73
N PHE A 86 4.50 5.57 -3.36
CA PHE A 86 5.76 6.20 -2.98
C PHE A 86 5.74 6.66 -1.52
N LEU A 87 4.68 7.35 -1.11
CA LEU A 87 4.56 7.93 0.22
C LEU A 87 4.55 6.85 1.30
N TRP A 88 3.72 5.81 1.18
CA TRP A 88 3.71 4.76 2.20
C TRP A 88 5.01 3.98 2.21
N SER A 89 5.60 3.69 1.04
CA SER A 89 6.84 2.94 0.93
C SER A 89 8.01 3.65 1.61
N LEU A 90 8.10 4.97 1.40
CA LEU A 90 9.09 5.81 2.04
C LEU A 90 8.86 5.85 3.56
N MET A 91 7.63 6.05 4.01
CA MET A 91 7.30 6.09 5.43
C MET A 91 7.53 4.75 6.13
N THR A 92 7.23 3.63 5.46
CA THR A 92 7.54 2.27 5.91
C THR A 92 9.04 2.07 6.06
N ALA A 93 9.86 2.49 5.09
CA ALA A 93 11.31 2.42 5.21
C ALA A 93 11.84 3.30 6.36
N LEU A 94 11.27 4.50 6.55
CA LEU A 94 11.63 5.40 7.65
C LEU A 94 11.27 4.84 9.03
N CYS A 95 10.26 3.97 9.16
CA CYS A 95 10.02 3.23 10.40
C CYS A 95 11.27 2.47 10.88
N GLY A 96 12.07 1.93 9.94
CA GLY A 96 13.33 1.26 10.26
C GLY A 96 14.41 2.17 10.88
N ALA A 97 14.29 3.49 10.69
CA ALA A 97 15.18 4.50 11.27
C ALA A 97 14.64 5.11 12.57
N ALA A 98 13.42 4.76 13.01
CA ALA A 98 12.82 5.35 14.20
C ALA A 98 13.62 5.02 15.47
N VAL A 99 13.91 6.03 16.29
CA VAL A 99 14.65 5.87 17.57
C VAL A 99 13.77 6.02 18.80
N ASN A 100 12.49 6.37 18.63
CA ASN A 100 11.52 6.47 19.71
C ASN A 100 10.08 6.26 19.19
N PHE A 101 9.15 6.11 20.15
CA PHE A 101 7.73 5.94 19.89
C PHE A 101 7.12 7.02 18.98
N THR A 102 7.41 8.30 19.26
CA THR A 102 6.80 9.42 18.54
C THR A 102 7.18 9.42 17.06
N GLN A 103 8.45 9.18 16.74
CA GLN A 103 8.91 9.04 15.35
C GLN A 103 8.20 7.88 14.65
N LEU A 104 8.14 6.71 15.30
CA LEU A 104 7.48 5.54 14.74
C LEU A 104 5.98 5.80 14.49
N LEU A 105 5.32 6.49 15.42
CA LEU A 105 3.92 6.89 15.29
C LEU A 105 3.71 7.84 14.10
N LEU A 106 4.55 8.86 13.95
CA LEU A 106 4.46 9.80 12.84
C LEU A 106 4.67 9.11 11.48
N PHE A 107 5.66 8.22 11.39
CA PHE A 107 5.88 7.44 10.17
C PHE A 107 4.68 6.52 9.89
N ARG A 108 4.10 5.87 10.89
CA ARG A 108 2.90 5.03 10.70
C ARG A 108 1.67 5.80 10.29
N ILE A 109 1.48 7.01 10.80
CA ILE A 109 0.46 7.94 10.31
C ILE A 109 0.70 8.21 8.82
N GLY A 110 1.94 8.54 8.43
CA GLY A 110 2.33 8.74 7.03
C GLY A 110 2.04 7.53 6.13
N VAL A 111 2.31 6.30 6.61
CA VAL A 111 1.94 5.05 5.91
C VAL A 111 0.43 5.00 5.69
N GLY A 112 -0.37 5.22 6.75
CA GLY A 112 -1.82 5.20 6.65
C GLY A 112 -2.39 6.22 5.65
N VAL A 113 -1.85 7.44 5.65
CA VAL A 113 -2.23 8.49 4.68
C VAL A 113 -1.93 8.04 3.25
N GLY A 114 -0.74 7.49 3.01
CA GLY A 114 -0.35 6.98 1.70
C GLY A 114 -1.29 5.89 1.21
N GLU A 115 -1.55 4.88 2.05
CA GLU A 115 -2.36 3.71 1.69
C GLU A 115 -3.78 4.07 1.27
N ALA A 116 -4.39 5.04 1.95
CA ALA A 116 -5.78 5.46 1.71
C ALA A 116 -6.04 5.89 0.26
N GLY A 117 -5.02 6.39 -0.45
CA GLY A 117 -5.14 6.88 -1.82
C GLY A 117 -4.95 5.83 -2.93
N SER A 118 -4.73 4.55 -2.63
CA SER A 118 -4.52 3.53 -3.68
C SER A 118 -5.78 2.77 -4.07
N ASN A 119 -6.58 2.34 -3.09
CA ASN A 119 -7.59 1.32 -3.32
C ASN A 119 -8.82 1.84 -4.11
N PRO A 120 -9.45 2.98 -3.74
CA PRO A 120 -10.54 3.55 -4.52
C PRO A 120 -10.18 3.86 -6.00
N PRO A 121 -9.05 4.53 -6.32
CA PRO A 121 -8.67 4.77 -7.70
C PRO A 121 -8.32 3.47 -8.46
N SER A 122 -7.76 2.46 -7.79
CA SER A 122 -7.53 1.14 -8.42
C SER A 122 -8.83 0.47 -8.85
N HIS A 123 -9.83 0.45 -7.96
CA HIS A 123 -11.17 -0.04 -8.31
C HIS A 123 -11.78 0.74 -9.48
N SER A 124 -11.67 2.07 -9.45
CA SER A 124 -12.17 2.94 -10.52
C SER A 124 -11.48 2.66 -11.86
N MET A 125 -10.15 2.48 -11.88
CA MET A 125 -9.41 2.13 -13.09
C MET A 125 -9.78 0.73 -13.60
N ILE A 126 -9.94 -0.27 -12.73
CA ILE A 126 -10.36 -1.62 -13.14
C ILE A 126 -11.77 -1.58 -13.74
N ALA A 127 -12.68 -0.79 -13.14
CA ALA A 127 -14.04 -0.64 -13.64
C ALA A 127 -14.07 -0.06 -15.06
N ASP A 128 -13.21 0.92 -15.37
CA ASP A 128 -13.09 1.49 -16.71
C ASP A 128 -12.31 0.60 -17.69
N LEU A 129 -11.36 -0.21 -17.19
CA LEU A 129 -10.58 -1.11 -18.04
C LEU A 129 -11.38 -2.34 -18.45
N TYR A 130 -12.37 -2.80 -17.67
CA TYR A 130 -13.04 -4.08 -17.91
C TYR A 130 -14.55 -3.95 -18.15
N PRO A 131 -15.07 -4.54 -19.25
CA PRO A 131 -16.49 -4.51 -19.53
C PRO A 131 -17.27 -5.21 -18.42
N PRO A 132 -18.56 -4.88 -18.22
CA PRO A 132 -19.37 -5.39 -17.11
C PRO A 132 -19.29 -6.91 -16.90
N ALA A 133 -19.26 -7.70 -17.98
CA ALA A 133 -19.18 -9.15 -17.94
C ALA A 133 -17.88 -9.72 -17.33
N GLN A 134 -16.76 -8.98 -17.39
CA GLN A 134 -15.45 -9.41 -16.89
C GLN A 134 -15.01 -8.66 -15.63
N ARG A 135 -15.70 -7.58 -15.28
CA ARG A 135 -15.34 -6.68 -14.18
C ARG A 135 -15.29 -7.39 -12.83
N ALA A 136 -16.26 -8.25 -12.54
CA ALA A 136 -16.28 -9.02 -11.29
C ALA A 136 -15.03 -9.90 -11.14
N THR A 137 -14.63 -10.61 -12.20
CA THR A 137 -13.42 -11.43 -12.20
C THR A 137 -12.15 -10.59 -12.02
N ALA A 138 -12.06 -9.44 -12.70
CA ALA A 138 -10.92 -8.54 -12.54
C ALA A 138 -10.80 -8.00 -11.11
N MET A 139 -11.93 -7.65 -10.48
CA MET A 139 -11.97 -7.23 -9.08
C MET A 139 -11.59 -8.37 -8.11
N ALA A 140 -12.03 -9.60 -8.40
CA ALA A 140 -11.65 -10.77 -7.61
C ALA A 140 -10.14 -11.05 -7.70
N ILE A 141 -9.56 -10.97 -8.91
CA ILE A 141 -8.10 -11.08 -9.11
C ILE A 141 -7.37 -9.99 -8.33
N PHE A 142 -7.83 -8.73 -8.41
CA PHE A 142 -7.28 -7.64 -7.62
C PHE A 142 -7.32 -7.96 -6.11
N GLY A 143 -8.44 -8.48 -5.61
CA GLY A 143 -8.60 -8.91 -4.22
C GLY A 143 -7.63 -9.99 -3.75
N THR A 144 -7.08 -10.82 -4.66
CA THR A 144 -6.04 -11.80 -4.29
C THR A 144 -4.77 -11.15 -3.75
N GLY A 145 -4.56 -9.85 -4.03
CA GLY A 145 -3.44 -9.09 -3.49
C GLY A 145 -3.36 -9.13 -1.97
N ILE A 146 -4.52 -9.20 -1.28
CA ILE A 146 -4.61 -9.34 0.18
C ILE A 146 -3.91 -10.62 0.64
N ASN A 147 -4.29 -11.76 0.07
CA ASN A 147 -3.80 -13.07 0.48
C ASN A 147 -2.30 -13.19 0.20
N TRP A 148 -1.85 -12.72 -0.97
CA TRP A 148 -0.43 -12.66 -1.30
C TRP A 148 0.34 -11.76 -0.32
N GLY A 149 -0.22 -10.61 0.04
CA GLY A 149 0.44 -9.68 0.95
C GLY A 149 0.55 -10.23 2.37
N ILE A 150 -0.48 -10.94 2.86
CA ILE A 150 -0.43 -11.63 4.14
C ILE A 150 0.64 -12.73 4.13
N LEU A 151 0.61 -13.60 3.12
CA LEU A 151 1.57 -14.69 2.99
C LEU A 151 3.02 -14.18 2.95
N LEU A 152 3.30 -13.22 2.07
CA LEU A 152 4.64 -12.66 1.91
C LEU A 152 5.05 -11.84 3.14
N GLY A 153 4.12 -11.12 3.77
CA GLY A 153 4.36 -10.37 4.99
C GLY A 153 4.85 -11.26 6.12
N PHE A 154 4.16 -12.36 6.40
CA PHE A 154 4.57 -13.31 7.44
C PHE A 154 5.90 -14.01 7.11
N LEU A 155 6.05 -14.49 5.87
CA LEU A 155 7.28 -15.19 5.46
C LEU A 155 8.50 -14.28 5.49
N LEU A 156 8.44 -13.11 4.84
CA LEU A 156 9.58 -12.20 4.73
C LEU A 156 9.80 -11.45 6.04
N GLY A 157 8.75 -10.96 6.68
CA GLY A 157 8.86 -10.15 7.90
C GLY A 157 9.48 -10.92 9.07
N GLY A 158 9.02 -12.16 9.29
CA GLY A 158 9.57 -13.02 10.36
C GLY A 158 11.01 -13.43 10.08
N TRP A 159 11.28 -13.93 8.88
CA TRP A 159 12.62 -14.38 8.48
C TRP A 159 13.64 -13.23 8.49
N ILE A 160 13.31 -12.07 7.94
CA ILE A 160 14.24 -10.92 7.96
C ILE A 160 14.47 -10.45 9.40
N ASN A 161 13.44 -10.43 10.24
CA ASN A 161 13.60 -10.02 11.63
C ASN A 161 14.53 -10.95 12.41
N GLU A 162 14.41 -12.27 12.23
CA GLU A 162 15.25 -13.26 12.91
C GLU A 162 16.74 -13.08 12.59
N TRP A 163 17.09 -12.81 11.33
CA TRP A 163 18.48 -12.78 10.87
C TRP A 163 19.08 -11.38 10.78
N PHE A 164 18.27 -10.35 10.55
CA PHE A 164 18.72 -8.98 10.26
C PHE A 164 18.03 -7.90 11.10
N GLY A 165 17.07 -8.29 11.95
CA GLY A 165 16.35 -7.39 12.85
C GLY A 165 15.23 -6.57 12.21
N TRP A 166 14.37 -6.02 13.07
CA TRP A 166 13.15 -5.31 12.70
C TRP A 166 13.39 -4.05 11.86
N ARG A 167 14.53 -3.37 12.09
CA ARG A 167 14.90 -2.16 11.32
C ARG A 167 15.11 -2.49 9.84
N THR A 168 15.86 -3.56 9.58
CA THR A 168 16.13 -4.05 8.22
C THR A 168 14.86 -4.54 7.55
N ALA A 169 13.98 -5.22 8.30
CA ALA A 169 12.68 -5.67 7.79
C ALA A 169 11.84 -4.51 7.23
N PHE A 170 11.75 -3.37 7.93
CA PHE A 170 11.05 -2.18 7.42
C PHE A 170 11.67 -1.63 6.13
N VAL A 171 13.00 -1.57 6.05
CA VAL A 171 13.70 -1.06 4.87
C VAL A 171 13.49 -1.98 3.67
N VAL A 172 13.63 -3.30 3.86
CA VAL A 172 13.45 -4.30 2.79
C VAL A 172 12.01 -4.38 2.31
N VAL A 173 11.03 -4.18 3.20
CA VAL A 173 9.62 -4.12 2.83
C VAL A 173 9.27 -2.81 2.12
N GLY A 174 9.74 -1.67 2.62
CA GLY A 174 9.41 -0.35 2.09
C GLY A 174 10.09 -0.02 0.76
N LEU A 175 11.40 -0.23 0.61
CA LEU A 175 12.16 0.23 -0.56
C LEU A 175 11.67 -0.32 -1.92
N PRO A 176 11.33 -1.62 -2.06
CA PRO A 176 10.78 -2.14 -3.32
C PRO A 176 9.50 -1.42 -3.75
N GLY A 177 8.71 -0.91 -2.79
CA GLY A 177 7.52 -0.12 -3.07
C GLY A 177 7.82 1.21 -3.77
N ILE A 178 8.98 1.82 -3.54
CA ILE A 178 9.42 3.03 -4.29
C ILE A 178 9.63 2.70 -5.78
N LEU A 179 10.23 1.55 -6.08
CA LEU A 179 10.37 1.07 -7.46
C LEU A 179 9.00 0.74 -8.07
N LEU A 180 8.09 0.17 -7.28
CA LEU A 180 6.72 -0.09 -7.71
C LEU A 180 5.95 1.21 -8.01
N ALA A 181 6.15 2.28 -7.24
CA ALA A 181 5.58 3.59 -7.51
C ALA A 181 6.05 4.15 -8.86
N ALA A 182 7.35 4.01 -9.17
CA ALA A 182 7.91 4.39 -10.46
C ALA A 182 7.33 3.52 -11.59
N LEU A 183 7.22 2.21 -11.38
CA LEU A 183 6.57 1.30 -12.34
C LEU A 183 5.15 1.78 -12.66
N VAL A 184 4.32 2.03 -11.65
CA VAL A 184 2.97 2.58 -11.84
C VAL A 184 2.99 3.89 -12.63
N ARG A 185 3.88 4.82 -12.28
CA ARG A 185 3.95 6.14 -12.93
C ARG A 185 4.20 6.04 -14.43
N PHE A 186 5.13 5.19 -14.82
CA PHE A 186 5.69 5.18 -16.17
C PHE A 186 5.11 4.12 -17.09
N THR A 187 4.55 3.02 -16.56
CA THR A 187 4.08 1.89 -17.40
C THR A 187 2.57 1.66 -17.35
N VAL A 188 1.90 2.04 -16.26
CA VAL A 188 0.45 1.85 -16.14
C VAL A 188 -0.29 2.87 -16.98
N ILE A 189 -1.34 2.43 -17.68
CA ILE A 189 -2.22 3.31 -18.45
C ILE A 189 -3.30 3.89 -17.55
N GLU A 190 -3.57 5.19 -17.70
CA GLU A 190 -4.77 5.81 -17.14
C GLU A 190 -5.92 5.61 -18.15
N PRO A 191 -6.94 4.78 -17.84
CA PRO A 191 -8.11 4.67 -18.71
C PRO A 191 -8.92 5.98 -18.65
N PRO A 192 -9.58 6.40 -19.74
CA PRO A 192 -10.61 7.43 -19.68
C PRO A 192 -11.72 7.05 -18.69
N ARG A 193 -12.33 8.03 -18.03
CA ARG A 193 -13.46 7.75 -17.12
C ARG A 193 -14.68 7.27 -17.91
N GLY A 194 -15.33 6.21 -17.45
CA GLY A 194 -16.50 5.62 -18.12
C GLY A 194 -16.17 4.91 -19.43
N TYR A 195 -14.96 4.35 -19.55
CA TYR A 195 -14.46 3.78 -20.81
C TYR A 195 -15.17 2.48 -21.22
N SER A 196 -15.63 1.67 -20.26
CA SER A 196 -16.31 0.38 -20.51
C SER A 196 -17.74 0.34 -20.00
#